data_AF-A0A3C0INJ1-F1
#
_entry.id   AF-A0A3C0INJ1-F1
#
_cell.length_a   1.000
_cell.length_b   1.000
_cell.length_c   1.000
_cell.angle_alpha   90.00
_cell.angle_beta   90.00
_cell.angle_gamma   90.00
#
_symmetry.space_group_name_H-M   'P 1'
#
loop_
_entity.id
_entity.type
_entity.pdbx_description
1 polymer ?
#
loop_
_entity_poly.entity_id
_entity_poly.type
_entity_poly.pdbx_seq_one_letter_code
_entity_poly.pdbx_strand_id
1 'polypeptide(L)'
;YNQQQLLAEFSLFNINFKRSNFIYGFGRTEDIPYGLNHRFTVGVNNYQQVKRFYIGVDVQKIMLMPSGAFTSIRLAAGANKSKQQWEDNTLFTDVSYTSK
;
A
#
# COMPACT_ATOMS: atom_id res chain seq x y z
N TYR A 1 -15.56 -18.63 13.95
CA TYR A 1 -14.13 -18.27 14.12
C TYR A 1 -14.06 -16.82 14.57
N ASN A 2 -13.44 -16.55 15.73
CA ASN A 2 -13.28 -15.19 16.25
C ASN A 2 -11.81 -14.77 16.05
N GLN A 3 -11.58 -13.73 15.25
CA GLN A 3 -10.26 -13.13 15.05
C GLN A 3 -10.37 -11.66 15.46
N GLN A 4 -9.44 -11.19 16.28
CA GLN A 4 -9.37 -9.79 16.69
C GLN A 4 -7.98 -9.26 16.44
N GLN A 5 -7.88 -8.11 15.78
CA GLN A 5 -6.61 -7.48 15.46
C GLN A 5 -6.61 -6.05 15.98
N LEU A 6 -5.50 -5.66 16.62
CA LEU A 6 -5.22 -4.29 16.97
C LEU A 6 -3.90 -3.90 16.30
N LEU A 7 -4.00 -3.09 15.26
CA LEU A 7 -2.87 -2.66 14.43
C LEU A 7 -2.70 -1.15 14.54
N ALA A 8 -1.45 -0.71 14.58
CA ALA A 8 -1.03 0.67 14.39
C ALA A 8 -0.27 0.76 13.07
N GLU A 9 -0.59 1.79 12.28
CA GLU A 9 0.10 2.08 11.03
C GLU A 9 0.71 3.48 11.10
N PHE A 10 1.95 3.58 10.63
CA PHE A 10 2.64 4.83 10.41
C PHE A 10 2.92 5.00 8.91
N SER A 11 2.52 6.14 8.36
CA SER A 11 2.52 6.39 6.93
C SER A 11 3.27 7.68 6.60
N LEU A 12 4.29 7.57 5.75
CA LEU A 12 5.06 8.67 5.18
C LEU A 12 4.73 8.80 3.71
N PHE A 13 4.19 9.96 3.33
CA PHE A 13 3.80 10.23 1.96
C PHE A 13 4.46 11.50 1.45
N ASN A 14 5.00 11.41 0.24
CA ASN A 14 5.38 12.57 -0.56
C ASN A 14 4.66 12.45 -1.90
N ILE A 15 3.49 13.11 -1.96
CA ILE A 15 2.54 13.01 -3.06
C ILE A 15 2.33 14.41 -3.63
N ASN A 16 2.43 14.49 -4.96
CA ASN A 16 2.06 15.66 -5.72
C ASN A 16 0.82 15.33 -6.54
N PHE A 17 0.00 16.35 -6.82
CA PHE A 17 -1.17 16.23 -7.66
C PHE A 17 -0.90 16.93 -8.98
N LYS A 18 -1.02 16.21 -10.10
CA LYS A 18 -1.04 16.84 -11.41
C LYS A 18 -2.48 16.96 -11.85
N ARG A 19 -2.96 18.19 -11.99
CA ARG A 19 -4.19 18.48 -12.71
C ARG A 19 -4.01 18.00 -14.14
N SER A 20 -4.73 16.95 -14.52
CA SER A 20 -4.77 16.54 -15.90
C SER A 20 -6.18 16.55 -16.46
N ASN A 21 -6.30 17.03 -17.69
CA ASN A 21 -7.55 17.01 -18.45
C ASN A 21 -7.74 15.64 -19.13
N PHE A 22 -7.49 14.53 -18.40
CA PHE A 22 -7.61 13.18 -18.94
C PHE A 22 -9.08 12.69 -18.84
N ILE A 23 -9.87 12.99 -19.89
CA ILE A 23 -11.06 12.26 -20.41
C ILE A 23 -12.30 12.24 -19.49
N TYR A 24 -13.40 12.95 -19.76
CA TYR A 24 -14.46 12.66 -20.73
C TYR A 24 -15.31 13.93 -20.86
N GLY A 25 -15.54 14.47 -22.06
CA GLY A 25 -16.63 15.38 -22.53
C GLY A 25 -17.47 16.29 -21.61
N PHE A 26 -17.12 16.47 -20.33
CA PHE A 26 -17.97 17.00 -19.25
C PHE A 26 -17.17 17.82 -18.22
N GLY A 27 -15.88 18.09 -18.47
CA GLY A 27 -15.16 19.14 -17.74
C GLY A 27 -14.77 18.85 -16.28
N ARG A 28 -14.58 17.58 -15.87
CA ARG A 28 -13.94 17.27 -14.57
C ARG A 28 -12.45 17.01 -14.77
N THR A 29 -11.63 17.84 -14.13
CA THR A 29 -10.18 17.63 -13.99
C THR A 29 -9.95 16.48 -13.02
N GLU A 30 -9.26 15.41 -13.43
CA GLU A 30 -8.92 14.31 -12.53
C GLU A 30 -7.53 14.57 -11.93
N ASP A 31 -7.49 14.78 -10.62
CA ASP A 31 -6.24 14.96 -9.87
C ASP A 31 -5.65 13.58 -9.57
N ILE A 32 -4.78 13.08 -10.46
CA ILE A 32 -4.13 11.79 -10.25
C ILE A 32 -2.90 11.99 -9.34
N PRO A 33 -2.85 11.33 -8.17
CA PRO A 33 -1.71 11.43 -7.27
C PRO A 33 -0.51 10.68 -7.87
N TYR A 34 0.64 11.34 -7.92
CA TYR A 34 1.92 10.72 -8.23
C TYR A 34 2.92 11.04 -7.12
N GLY A 35 3.80 10.10 -6.81
CA GLY A 35 4.63 10.25 -5.61
C GLY A 35 5.03 8.92 -4.99
N LEU A 36 5.46 9.00 -3.74
CA LEU A 36 5.97 7.88 -2.97
C LEU A 36 5.19 7.78 -1.65
N ASN A 37 4.78 6.56 -1.31
CA ASN A 37 4.12 6.25 -0.05
C ASN A 37 4.84 5.07 0.61
N HIS A 38 5.24 5.25 1.87
CA HIS A 38 5.77 4.20 2.73
C HIS A 38 4.84 4.03 3.91
N ARG A 39 4.41 2.80 4.15
CA ARG A 39 3.59 2.43 5.29
C ARG A 39 4.30 1.34 6.09
N PHE A 40 4.32 1.54 7.39
CA PHE A 40 4.84 0.56 8.34
C PHE A 40 3.72 0.23 9.33
N THR A 41 3.40 -1.06 9.44
CA THR A 41 2.28 -1.54 10.24
C THR A 41 2.81 -2.49 11.30
N VAL A 42 2.41 -2.30 12.56
CA VAL A 42 2.71 -3.21 13.65
C VAL A 42 1.46 -3.45 14.49
N GLY A 43 1.40 -4.59 15.17
CA GLY A 43 0.31 -4.78 16.11
C GLY A 43 0.21 -6.19 16.64
N VAL A 44 -0.93 -6.48 17.25
CA VAL A 44 -1.21 -7.80 17.82
C VAL A 44 -2.45 -8.38 17.17
N ASN A 45 -2.33 -9.65 16.76
CA ASN A 45 -3.41 -10.45 16.23
C ASN A 45 -3.74 -11.54 17.25
N ASN A 46 -5.01 -11.63 17.65
CA ASN A 46 -5.54 -12.67 18.51
C ASN A 46 -6.32 -13.65 17.63
N TYR A 47 -5.73 -14.82 17.39
CA TYR A 47 -6.38 -15.91 16.69
C TYR A 47 -6.52 -17.11 17.61
N GLN A 48 -7.76 -17.53 17.90
CA GLN A 48 -8.03 -18.70 18.76
C GLN A 48 -7.28 -18.68 20.11
N GLN A 49 -7.28 -17.53 20.80
CA GLN A 49 -6.53 -17.27 22.05
C GLN A 49 -5.00 -17.25 21.94
N VAL A 50 -4.43 -17.42 20.74
CA VAL A 50 -3.00 -17.21 20.47
C VAL A 50 -2.75 -15.77 20.08
N LYS A 51 -1.95 -15.06 20.89
CA LYS A 51 -1.47 -13.71 20.58
C LYS A 51 -0.24 -13.82 19.66
N ARG A 52 -0.30 -13.14 18.51
CA ARG A 52 0.80 -13.04 17.54
C ARG A 52 1.12 -11.58 17.30
N PHE A 53 2.40 -11.22 17.31
CA PHE A 53 2.83 -9.89 16.91
C PHE A 53 2.90 -9.82 15.39
N TYR A 54 2.27 -8.82 14.78
CA TYR A 54 2.33 -8.57 13.36
C TYR A 54 3.29 -7.42 13.06
N ILE A 55 4.06 -7.56 11.98
CA ILE A 55 4.86 -6.50 11.39
C ILE A 55 4.69 -6.51 9.88
N GLY A 56 4.56 -5.34 9.27
CA GLY A 56 4.43 -5.19 7.83
C GLY A 56 5.04 -3.90 7.32
N VAL A 57 5.47 -3.94 6.07
CA VAL A 57 5.96 -2.79 5.30
C VAL A 57 5.29 -2.78 3.95
N ASP A 58 4.94 -1.60 3.47
CA ASP A 58 4.33 -1.38 2.16
C ASP A 58 4.92 -0.12 1.54
N VAL A 59 5.49 -0.26 0.36
CA VAL A 59 6.09 0.83 -0.39
C VAL A 59 5.44 0.90 -1.75
N GLN A 60 4.93 2.08 -2.11
CA GLN A 60 4.33 2.33 -3.41
C GLN A 60 4.94 3.58 -4.04
N LYS A 61 5.38 3.44 -5.30
CA LYS A 61 5.83 4.54 -6.14
C LYS A 61 4.90 4.66 -7.35
N ILE A 62 4.31 5.83 -7.52
CA ILE A 62 3.55 6.20 -8.72
C ILE A 62 4.34 7.26 -9.48
N MET A 63 4.59 7.01 -10.76
CA MET A 63 5.39 7.85 -11.65
C MET A 63 4.54 8.35 -12.81
N LEU A 64 4.69 9.63 -13.12
CA LEU A 64 4.16 10.23 -14.33
C LEU A 64 5.21 10.16 -15.45
N MET A 65 4.88 9.51 -16.54
CA MET A 65 5.73 9.44 -17.73
C MET A 65 5.59 10.72 -18.58
N PRO A 66 6.60 11.07 -19.41
CA PRO A 66 6.50 12.20 -20.34
C PRO A 66 5.31 12.11 -21.30
N SER A 67 4.89 10.89 -21.66
CA SER A 67 3.71 10.62 -22.47
C SER A 67 2.38 10.97 -21.78
N GLY A 68 2.41 11.28 -20.48
CA GLY A 68 1.22 11.45 -19.65
C GLY A 68 0.65 10.15 -19.07
N ALA A 69 1.25 9.00 -19.39
CA ALA A 69 0.91 7.71 -18.79
C ALA A 69 1.38 7.63 -17.32
N PHE A 70 0.71 6.79 -16.53
CA PHE A 70 1.07 6.52 -15.14
C PHE A 70 1.61 5.11 -14.99
N THR A 71 2.73 5.00 -14.28
CA THR A 71 3.31 3.71 -13.88
C THR A 71 3.29 3.62 -12.36
N SER A 72 2.69 2.57 -11.81
CA SER A 72 2.70 2.28 -10.37
C SER A 72 3.49 1.01 -10.11
N ILE A 73 4.33 1.05 -9.08
CA ILE A 73 5.06 -0.10 -8.57
C ILE A 73 4.80 -0.14 -7.07
N ARG A 74 4.32 -1.26 -6.55
CA ARG A 74 4.10 -1.50 -5.13
C ARG A 74 4.76 -2.79 -4.70
N LEU A 75 5.45 -2.73 -3.58
CA LEU A 75 6.04 -3.87 -2.88
C LEU A 75 5.53 -3.85 -1.44
N ALA A 76 4.98 -4.96 -0.99
CA ALA A 76 4.54 -5.10 0.40
C ALA A 76 4.96 -6.45 0.96
N ALA A 77 5.35 -6.46 2.23
CA ALA A 77 5.69 -7.66 2.96
C ALA A 77 5.14 -7.60 4.37
N GLY A 78 4.73 -8.74 4.91
CA GLY A 78 4.20 -8.82 6.27
C GLY A 78 4.43 -10.19 6.87
N ALA A 79 4.58 -10.25 8.19
CA ALA A 79 4.82 -11.49 8.91
C ALA A 79 4.17 -11.43 10.30
N ASN A 80 3.74 -12.59 10.77
CA ASN A 80 3.32 -12.77 12.15
C ASN A 80 4.43 -13.49 12.92
N LYS A 81 4.65 -13.09 14.17
CA LYS A 81 5.54 -13.76 15.10
C LYS A 81 4.72 -14.33 16.24
N SER A 82 4.78 -15.65 16.41
CA SER A 82 4.25 -16.34 17.59
C SER A 82 5.39 -16.96 18.36
N LYS A 83 5.50 -16.64 19.66
CA LYS A 83 6.61 -17.11 20.51
C LYS A 83 7.98 -16.79 19.88
N GLN A 84 8.64 -17.77 19.27
CA GLN A 84 9.95 -17.67 18.63
C GLN A 84 9.95 -18.02 17.14
N GLN A 85 8.78 -18.25 16.55
CA GLN A 85 8.64 -18.62 15.14
C GLN A 85 7.95 -17.51 14.34
N TRP A 86 8.43 -17.31 13.12
CA TRP A 86 7.77 -16.47 12.12
C TRP A 86 6.79 -17.33 11.33
N GLU A 87 5.56 -16.87 11.22
CA GLU A 87 4.42 -17.56 10.64
C GLU A 87 3.68 -16.60 9.70
N ASP A 88 2.94 -17.17 8.75
CA ASP A 88 2.05 -16.41 7.87
C ASP A 88 2.76 -15.26 7.13
N ASN A 89 3.98 -15.53 6.64
CA ASN A 89 4.78 -14.57 5.88
C ASN A 89 4.11 -14.29 4.53
N THR A 90 4.04 -13.02 4.17
CA THR A 90 3.43 -12.54 2.94
C THR A 90 4.40 -11.65 2.20
N LEU A 91 4.44 -11.81 0.87
CA LEU A 91 5.11 -10.92 -0.06
C LEU A 91 4.13 -10.62 -1.18
N PHE A 92 3.93 -9.35 -1.47
CA PHE A 92 3.02 -8.85 -2.47
C PHE A 92 3.77 -7.86 -3.37
N THR A 93 3.54 -7.98 -4.67
CA THR A 93 4.12 -7.09 -5.68
C THR A 93 3.04 -6.76 -6.68
N ASP A 94 2.92 -5.48 -7.01
CA ASP A 94 2.01 -4.97 -8.03
C ASP A 94 2.76 -4.00 -8.93
N VAL A 95 2.56 -4.17 -10.23
CA VAL A 95 3.07 -3.28 -11.27
C VAL A 95 1.94 -3.00 -12.23
N SER A 96 1.63 -1.72 -12.42
CA SER A 96 0.59 -1.31 -13.36
C SER A 96 1.08 -0.15 -14.23
N TYR A 97 0.60 -0.17 -15.48
CA TYR A 97 0.82 0.87 -16.47
C TYR A 97 -0.54 1.29 -17.00
N THR A 98 -0.86 2.57 -16.87
CA THR A 98 -2.13 3.14 -17.35
C THR A 98 -1.81 4.23 -18.36
N SER A 99 -2.14 3.98 -19.63
CA SER A 99 -2.12 4.98 -20.70
C SER A 99 -3.53 5.46 -21.01
N LYS A 100 -3.63 6.50 -21.84
CA LYS A 100 -4.87 6.80 -22.56
C LYS A 100 -5.32 5.61 -23.40
#